data_AF-A0A395HJG3-F1
#
_entry.id   AF-A0A395HJG3-F1
#
_cell.length_a   1.000
_cell.length_b   1.000
_cell.length_c   1.000
_cell.angle_alpha   90.00
_cell.angle_beta   90.00
_cell.angle_gamma   90.00
#
_symmetry.space_group_name_H-M   'P 1'
#
loop_
_entity.id
_entity.type
_entity.pdbx_description
1 polymer ?
#
loop_
_entity_poly.entity_id
_entity_poly.type
_entity_poly.pdbx_seq_one_letter_code
_entity_poly.pdbx_strand_id
1 'polypeptide(L)'
;MPGARRTIVASLFLVFLLLNLHYLRHQRPKCQHSTLHDQRSQLWQQLHPLLARYAPQCPAPILRGSAGAVRFDSVTPIPREDYIENRNEIELPMQTAHDGFVQSLHTLNSPRAFISGTKGIVTAAGGTYLPTLVVTLHLLRRTNSTLPVEVFLQDDSEYEAEICERVLPALNANCILLSSITNTNTTRIKGYQLKAFAILFSTFETLLWLDADNIPLHDPALLLTSAPFTTTGLVTWPDFWTNTAAGIYFTISRQPTPESTSRASTEAGTLLLSKRTHLPTLLLAAYYNFHGPEYYYPLLNQGAPGAGDKDTFLHAATALDLPFYAVRTPPVDIGRMNTAAKATAALNAGFVQVDPGEDFAVHRMGPDGRKGAGLGLTPRAFFIHAGAPEFNPGKELLGRKLRGLDGRPARLWTYPPMALESIGFDAERVVWEETVSVACAYEGLFVSWRNNTGLCEGVRAHWRAVFKGDDVVVGG
;
A
#
# COMPACT_ATOMS: atom_id res chain seq x y z
N MET A 1 -28.72 47.92 -64.63
CA MET A 1 -27.43 47.49 -64.03
C MET A 1 -27.66 46.37 -63.01
N PRO A 2 -27.69 45.09 -63.43
CA PRO A 2 -27.98 43.94 -62.54
C PRO A 2 -26.76 43.38 -61.80
N GLY A 3 -25.54 43.75 -62.25
CA GLY A 3 -24.28 43.20 -61.72
C GLY A 3 -23.94 43.65 -60.30
N ALA A 4 -24.18 44.92 -59.96
CA ALA A 4 -23.77 45.50 -58.67
C ALA A 4 -24.58 44.96 -57.47
N ARG A 5 -25.86 44.62 -57.65
CA ARG A 5 -26.68 44.04 -56.57
C ARG A 5 -26.25 42.61 -56.21
N ARG A 6 -25.79 41.81 -57.18
CA ARG A 6 -25.31 40.44 -56.93
C ARG A 6 -23.99 40.44 -56.16
N THR A 7 -23.09 41.38 -56.43
CA THR A 7 -21.82 41.52 -55.71
C THR A 7 -22.04 41.94 -54.26
N ILE A 8 -22.93 42.91 -54.01
CA ILE A 8 -23.23 43.36 -52.63
C ILE A 8 -23.85 42.25 -51.79
N VAL A 9 -24.79 41.47 -52.35
CA VAL A 9 -25.40 40.33 -51.64
C VAL A 9 -24.36 39.25 -51.34
N ALA A 10 -23.46 38.94 -52.29
CA ALA A 10 -22.38 37.98 -52.07
C ALA A 10 -21.39 38.45 -50.99
N SER A 11 -21.04 39.74 -50.98
CA SER A 11 -20.17 40.32 -49.95
C SER A 11 -20.80 40.29 -48.56
N LEU A 12 -22.09 40.60 -48.44
CA LEU A 12 -22.81 40.53 -47.17
C LEU A 12 -22.92 39.09 -46.66
N PHE A 13 -23.14 38.12 -47.56
CA PHE A 13 -23.16 36.71 -47.21
C PHE A 13 -21.79 36.23 -46.72
N LEU A 14 -20.70 36.64 -47.39
CA LEU A 14 -19.34 36.31 -46.98
C LEU A 14 -19.00 36.91 -45.61
N VAL A 15 -19.38 38.17 -45.36
CA VAL A 15 -19.19 38.83 -44.06
C VAL A 15 -19.98 38.11 -42.97
N PHE A 16 -21.24 37.74 -43.24
CA PHE A 16 -22.05 36.97 -42.30
C PHE A 16 -21.46 35.58 -42.00
N LEU A 17 -20.90 34.92 -43.01
CA LEU A 17 -20.26 33.61 -42.86
C LEU A 17 -18.95 33.70 -42.07
N LEU A 18 -18.16 34.75 -42.32
CA LEU A 18 -16.94 35.04 -41.56
C LEU A 18 -17.25 35.43 -40.11
N LEU A 19 -18.30 36.22 -39.87
CA LEU A 19 -18.77 36.55 -38.52
C LEU A 19 -19.30 35.32 -37.79
N ASN A 20 -20.04 34.44 -38.45
CA ASN A 20 -20.49 33.17 -37.85
C ASN A 20 -19.33 32.22 -37.57
N LEU A 21 -18.35 32.11 -38.47
CA LEU A 21 -17.15 31.30 -38.22
C LEU A 21 -16.30 31.88 -37.08
N HIS A 22 -16.21 33.21 -36.98
CA HIS A 22 -15.53 33.89 -35.88
C HIS A 22 -16.28 33.70 -34.55
N TYR A 23 -17.60 33.83 -34.56
CA TYR A 23 -18.47 33.58 -33.42
C TYR A 23 -18.41 32.12 -32.95
N LEU A 24 -18.50 31.15 -33.87
CA LEU A 24 -18.34 29.72 -33.58
C LEU A 24 -16.91 29.38 -33.09
N ARG A 25 -15.89 30.09 -33.56
CA ARG A 25 -14.50 29.93 -33.08
C ARG A 25 -14.30 30.53 -31.69
N HIS A 26 -15.00 31.61 -31.33
CA HIS A 26 -14.96 32.24 -30.01
C HIS A 26 -15.94 31.64 -28.99
N GLN A 27 -17.00 30.96 -29.44
CA GLN A 27 -17.93 30.20 -28.60
C GLN A 27 -17.54 28.73 -28.41
N ARG A 28 -16.44 28.24 -29.01
CA ARG A 28 -15.85 27.00 -28.51
C ARG A 28 -15.53 27.23 -27.05
N PRO A 29 -16.16 26.51 -26.10
CA PRO A 29 -15.74 26.61 -24.71
C PRO A 29 -14.25 26.35 -24.71
N LYS A 30 -13.45 27.27 -24.17
CA LYS A 30 -12.07 26.94 -23.82
C LYS A 30 -12.19 25.67 -23.00
N CYS A 31 -11.65 24.55 -23.48
CA CYS A 31 -11.45 23.38 -22.64
C CYS A 31 -10.58 23.85 -21.48
N GLN A 32 -11.21 24.27 -20.38
CA GLN A 32 -10.51 24.40 -19.13
C GLN A 32 -10.12 22.97 -18.77
N HIS A 33 -8.87 22.63 -19.03
CA HIS A 33 -8.28 21.44 -18.45
C HIS A 33 -8.36 21.63 -16.93
N SER A 34 -9.32 20.94 -16.31
CA SER A 34 -9.45 20.81 -14.87
C SER A 34 -8.09 20.38 -14.30
N THR A 35 -7.60 21.11 -13.29
CA THR A 35 -6.33 20.75 -12.66
C THR A 35 -6.50 19.43 -11.92
N LEU A 36 -5.41 18.70 -11.66
CA LEU A 36 -5.49 17.46 -10.90
C LEU A 36 -6.05 17.65 -9.49
N HIS A 37 -5.78 18.83 -8.89
CA HIS A 37 -6.41 19.24 -7.64
C HIS A 37 -7.94 19.29 -7.78
N ASP A 38 -8.44 19.96 -8.82
CA ASP A 38 -9.89 20.03 -9.09
C ASP A 38 -10.50 18.64 -9.34
N GLN A 39 -9.79 17.75 -10.05
CA GLN A 39 -10.24 16.38 -10.28
C GLN A 39 -10.34 15.57 -8.99
N ARG A 40 -9.37 15.72 -8.08
CA ARG A 40 -9.38 15.05 -6.76
C ARG A 40 -10.55 15.54 -5.90
N SER A 41 -10.74 16.86 -5.82
CA SER A 41 -11.87 17.44 -5.09
C SER A 41 -13.21 17.05 -5.71
N GLN A 42 -13.32 17.03 -7.04
CA GLN A 42 -14.53 16.60 -7.74
C GLN A 42 -14.83 15.10 -7.50
N LEU A 43 -13.80 14.24 -7.50
CA LEU A 43 -13.96 12.84 -7.14
C LEU A 43 -14.49 12.68 -5.72
N TRP A 44 -13.93 13.41 -4.75
CA TRP A 44 -14.41 13.37 -3.37
C TRP A 44 -15.85 13.87 -3.24
N GLN A 45 -16.22 14.96 -3.90
CA GLN A 45 -17.58 15.51 -3.89
C GLN A 45 -18.61 14.53 -4.46
N GLN A 46 -18.22 13.65 -5.38
CA GLN A 46 -19.09 12.59 -5.90
C GLN A 46 -19.09 11.35 -5.00
N LEU A 47 -17.93 10.94 -4.50
CA LEU A 47 -17.76 9.70 -3.73
C LEU A 47 -18.35 9.83 -2.31
N HIS A 48 -18.08 10.93 -1.61
CA HIS A 48 -18.47 11.10 -0.20
C HIS A 48 -20.00 10.96 0.02
N PRO A 49 -20.88 11.55 -0.80
CA PRO A 49 -22.32 11.30 -0.71
C PRO A 49 -22.71 9.84 -0.87
N LEU A 50 -22.02 9.06 -1.72
CA LEU A 50 -22.27 7.63 -1.86
C LEU A 50 -21.81 6.86 -0.61
N LEU A 51 -20.63 7.18 -0.07
CA LEU A 51 -20.14 6.59 1.18
C LEU A 51 -21.13 6.80 2.33
N ALA A 52 -21.71 8.00 2.44
CA ALA A 52 -22.71 8.33 3.46
C ALA A 52 -24.07 7.66 3.19
N ARG A 53 -24.56 7.70 1.95
CA ARG A 53 -25.85 7.11 1.54
C ARG A 53 -25.90 5.61 1.79
N TYR A 54 -24.79 4.91 1.53
CA TYR A 54 -24.67 3.47 1.69
C TYR A 54 -23.96 3.09 2.99
N ALA A 55 -24.01 3.94 4.01
CA ALA A 55 -23.63 3.51 5.36
C ALA A 55 -24.56 2.37 5.81
N PRO A 56 -24.02 1.26 6.35
CA PRO A 56 -24.86 0.16 6.85
C PRO A 56 -25.89 0.63 7.88
N GLN A 57 -27.16 0.26 7.68
CA GLN A 57 -28.27 0.65 8.55
C GLN A 57 -28.59 -0.47 9.55
N CYS A 58 -27.60 -0.87 10.34
CA CYS A 58 -27.71 -1.93 11.35
C CYS A 58 -26.74 -1.69 12.52
N PRO A 59 -26.90 -2.42 13.64
CA PRO A 59 -25.88 -2.48 14.67
C PRO A 59 -24.52 -2.93 14.12
N ALA A 60 -23.43 -2.54 14.78
CA ALA A 60 -22.10 -3.03 14.45
C ALA A 60 -22.01 -4.57 14.65
N PRO A 61 -21.19 -5.30 13.86
CA PRO A 61 -20.97 -6.72 14.08
C PRO A 61 -20.33 -6.98 15.45
N ILE A 62 -20.89 -7.94 16.19
CA ILE A 62 -20.42 -8.32 17.52
C ILE A 62 -19.55 -9.57 17.41
N LEU A 63 -18.29 -9.47 17.85
CA LEU A 63 -17.34 -10.58 17.82
C LEU A 63 -17.38 -11.39 19.13
N ARG A 64 -17.62 -12.70 19.04
CA ARG A 64 -17.47 -13.66 20.16
C ARG A 64 -16.03 -14.12 20.34
N GLY A 65 -15.09 -13.18 20.40
CA GLY A 65 -13.66 -13.46 20.53
C GLY A 65 -12.86 -13.06 19.28
N SER A 66 -11.87 -13.87 18.90
CA SER A 66 -10.94 -13.61 17.81
C SER A 66 -10.60 -14.89 17.07
N ALA A 67 -10.50 -14.80 15.74
CA ALA A 67 -10.02 -15.87 14.88
C ALA A 67 -8.53 -16.24 15.12
N GLY A 68 -7.80 -15.44 15.91
CA GLY A 68 -6.45 -15.75 16.35
C GLY A 68 -5.39 -15.74 15.24
N ALA A 69 -4.19 -16.23 15.57
CA ALA A 69 -3.01 -16.21 14.71
C ALA A 69 -2.81 -17.56 13.99
N VAL A 70 -3.82 -17.99 13.21
CA VAL A 70 -3.77 -19.28 12.50
C VAL A 70 -2.98 -19.12 11.21
N ARG A 71 -1.84 -19.84 11.09
CA ARG A 71 -1.01 -19.81 9.88
C ARG A 71 -1.74 -20.44 8.70
N PHE A 72 -1.51 -19.88 7.50
CA PHE A 72 -2.05 -20.41 6.26
C PHE A 72 -1.41 -21.76 5.89
N ASP A 73 -2.24 -22.69 5.42
CA ASP A 73 -1.83 -23.97 4.85
C ASP A 73 -2.54 -24.17 3.50
N SER A 74 -1.75 -24.28 2.43
CA SER A 74 -2.26 -24.49 1.06
C SER A 74 -2.70 -25.92 0.75
N VAL A 75 -2.43 -26.87 1.65
CA VAL A 75 -2.69 -28.30 1.47
C VAL A 75 -3.83 -28.75 2.38
N THR A 76 -3.78 -28.40 3.66
CA THR A 76 -4.75 -28.85 4.65
C THR A 76 -5.84 -27.81 4.84
N PRO A 77 -7.12 -28.11 4.49
CA PRO A 77 -8.21 -27.19 4.75
C PRO A 77 -8.39 -26.97 6.24
N ILE A 78 -8.41 -25.69 6.61
CA ILE A 78 -8.73 -25.24 7.97
C ILE A 78 -10.20 -24.79 7.98
N PRO A 79 -11.05 -25.27 8.91
CA PRO A 79 -12.42 -24.81 9.02
C PRO A 79 -12.51 -23.29 9.18
N ARG A 80 -13.41 -22.65 8.43
CA ARG A 80 -13.70 -21.21 8.56
C ARG A 80 -14.70 -21.02 9.70
N GLU A 81 -14.18 -20.75 10.89
CA GLU A 81 -14.99 -20.39 12.04
C GLU A 81 -15.63 -19.00 11.86
N ASP A 82 -16.90 -18.88 12.26
CA ASP A 82 -17.66 -17.63 12.24
C ASP A 82 -17.78 -17.11 13.68
N TYR A 83 -17.22 -15.93 13.91
CA TYR A 83 -17.16 -15.26 15.22
C TYR A 83 -18.21 -14.16 15.33
N ILE A 84 -19.08 -13.96 14.32
CA ILE A 84 -20.10 -12.91 14.31
C ILE A 84 -21.38 -13.39 15.02
N GLU A 85 -21.72 -12.79 16.16
CA GLU A 85 -22.87 -13.19 16.97
C GLU A 85 -24.21 -12.74 16.37
N ASN A 86 -24.30 -11.50 15.92
CA ASN A 86 -25.53 -10.85 15.47
C ASN A 86 -25.76 -10.97 13.95
N ARG A 87 -25.36 -12.11 13.36
CA ARG A 87 -25.42 -12.38 11.91
C ARG A 87 -26.79 -12.03 11.30
N ASN A 88 -27.86 -12.50 11.92
CA ASN A 88 -29.24 -12.34 11.43
C ASN A 88 -29.70 -10.88 11.39
N GLU A 89 -29.14 -10.02 12.25
CA GLU A 89 -29.51 -8.59 12.32
C GLU A 89 -28.78 -7.77 11.24
N ILE A 90 -27.56 -8.17 10.89
CA ILE A 90 -26.69 -7.37 10.02
C ILE A 90 -26.71 -7.83 8.56
N GLU A 91 -27.02 -9.10 8.25
CA GLU A 91 -26.85 -9.68 6.91
C GLU A 91 -27.55 -8.87 5.82
N LEU A 92 -28.87 -8.68 5.94
CA LEU A 92 -29.66 -8.00 4.92
C LEU A 92 -29.36 -6.49 4.83
N PRO A 93 -29.26 -5.73 5.94
CA PRO A 93 -28.88 -4.32 5.85
C PRO A 93 -27.48 -4.09 5.26
N MET A 94 -26.50 -4.92 5.64
CA MET A 94 -25.14 -4.86 5.09
C MET A 94 -25.13 -5.21 3.60
N GLN A 95 -25.83 -6.28 3.18
CA GLN A 95 -25.95 -6.67 1.78
C GLN A 95 -26.62 -5.58 0.95
N THR A 96 -27.71 -4.98 1.47
CA THR A 96 -28.42 -3.89 0.78
C THR A 96 -27.54 -2.66 0.60
N ALA A 97 -26.77 -2.29 1.63
CA ALA A 97 -25.82 -1.19 1.56
C ALA A 97 -24.68 -1.48 0.56
N HIS A 98 -24.12 -2.69 0.60
CA HIS A 98 -23.08 -3.15 -0.30
C HIS A 98 -23.53 -3.15 -1.76
N ASP A 99 -24.63 -3.84 -2.08
CA ASP A 99 -25.21 -3.92 -3.42
C ASP A 99 -25.51 -2.50 -3.97
N GLY A 100 -26.08 -1.65 -3.13
CA GLY A 100 -26.39 -0.27 -3.47
C GLY A 100 -25.17 0.57 -3.79
N PHE A 101 -24.08 0.40 -3.03
CA PHE A 101 -22.81 1.08 -3.30
C PHE A 101 -22.17 0.58 -4.59
N VAL A 102 -22.07 -0.75 -4.77
CA VAL A 102 -21.52 -1.37 -5.99
C VAL A 102 -22.28 -0.91 -7.24
N GLN A 103 -23.62 -0.96 -7.21
CA GLN A 103 -24.45 -0.51 -8.33
C GLN A 103 -24.24 0.99 -8.64
N SER A 104 -23.96 1.79 -7.61
CA SER A 104 -23.75 3.24 -7.76
C SER A 104 -22.35 3.62 -8.25
N LEU A 105 -21.38 2.70 -8.29
CA LEU A 105 -20.05 2.98 -8.83
C LEU A 105 -20.10 3.47 -10.28
N HIS A 106 -21.05 2.97 -11.08
CA HIS A 106 -21.25 3.40 -12.47
C HIS A 106 -21.79 4.83 -12.61
N THR A 107 -22.29 5.44 -11.53
CA THR A 107 -22.83 6.80 -11.54
C THR A 107 -21.74 7.88 -11.39
N LEU A 108 -20.51 7.48 -11.05
CA LEU A 108 -19.38 8.39 -10.92
C LEU A 108 -18.91 8.87 -12.29
N ASN A 109 -19.11 10.15 -12.58
CA ASN A 109 -18.73 10.77 -13.86
C ASN A 109 -17.25 11.18 -13.83
N SER A 110 -16.46 10.62 -14.75
CA SER A 110 -15.02 10.88 -14.90
C SER A 110 -14.22 10.75 -13.59
N PRO A 111 -14.18 9.57 -12.95
CA PRO A 111 -13.51 9.36 -11.66
C PRO A 111 -11.96 9.41 -11.74
N ARG A 112 -11.39 9.82 -12.88
CA ARG A 112 -9.94 9.82 -13.11
C ARG A 112 -9.30 11.03 -12.43
N ALA A 113 -9.06 10.91 -11.13
CA ALA A 113 -8.22 11.83 -10.36
C ALA A 113 -6.74 11.39 -10.39
N PHE A 114 -6.24 11.05 -11.58
CA PHE A 114 -4.85 10.64 -11.81
C PHE A 114 -4.40 11.07 -13.22
N ILE A 115 -3.08 11.17 -13.42
CA ILE A 115 -2.47 11.53 -14.70
C ILE A 115 -2.19 10.25 -15.49
N SER A 116 -2.66 10.17 -16.73
CA SER A 116 -2.43 8.96 -17.53
C SER A 116 -0.97 8.70 -17.84
N GLY A 117 -0.57 7.43 -17.77
CA GLY A 117 0.80 6.98 -18.05
C GLY A 117 1.83 7.24 -16.96
N THR A 118 1.48 7.92 -15.86
CA THR A 118 2.41 8.16 -14.76
C THR A 118 2.57 6.94 -13.86
N LYS A 119 3.78 6.80 -13.30
CA LYS A 119 4.14 5.76 -12.35
C LYS A 119 4.82 6.36 -11.13
N GLY A 120 4.60 5.76 -9.96
CA GLY A 120 5.26 6.20 -8.74
C GLY A 120 4.95 5.34 -7.54
N ILE A 121 5.41 5.79 -6.38
CA ILE A 121 5.20 5.14 -5.10
C ILE A 121 4.27 6.01 -4.26
N VAL A 122 3.32 5.39 -3.58
CA VAL A 122 2.43 6.07 -2.63
C VAL A 122 2.69 5.48 -1.26
N THR A 123 2.80 6.34 -0.25
CA THR A 123 2.96 5.95 1.15
C THR A 123 2.15 6.89 2.03
N ALA A 124 1.94 6.53 3.28
CA ALA A 124 1.45 7.44 4.31
C ALA A 124 2.30 7.32 5.57
N ALA A 125 2.79 8.45 6.07
CA ALA A 125 3.60 8.49 7.27
C ALA A 125 3.53 9.87 7.92
N GLY A 126 2.90 9.96 9.10
CA GLY A 126 2.90 11.14 9.96
C GLY A 126 3.59 10.89 11.29
N GLY A 127 3.99 11.96 11.98
CA GLY A 127 4.52 11.91 13.35
C GLY A 127 5.66 10.90 13.52
N THR A 128 5.46 9.87 14.36
CA THR A 128 6.52 8.90 14.67
C THR A 128 6.91 7.97 13.51
N TYR A 129 6.15 7.95 12.42
CA TYR A 129 6.47 7.13 11.24
C TYR A 129 7.40 7.85 10.24
N LEU A 130 7.45 9.19 10.27
CA LEU A 130 8.30 9.98 9.36
C LEU A 130 9.79 9.61 9.41
N PRO A 131 10.42 9.39 10.59
CA PRO A 131 11.82 9.01 10.62
C PRO A 131 12.09 7.63 10.01
N THR A 132 11.21 6.66 10.26
CA THR A 132 11.28 5.33 9.60
C THR A 132 11.15 5.47 8.09
N LEU A 133 10.18 6.25 7.62
CA LEU A 133 10.00 6.49 6.19
C LEU A 133 11.26 7.10 5.56
N VAL A 134 11.89 8.10 6.19
CA VAL A 134 13.12 8.70 5.65
C VAL A 134 14.25 7.67 5.52
N VAL A 135 14.41 6.76 6.48
CA VAL A 135 15.35 5.62 6.35
C VAL A 135 14.98 4.74 5.15
N THR A 136 13.71 4.36 5.02
CA THR A 136 13.22 3.54 3.90
C THR A 136 13.39 4.24 2.54
N LEU A 137 13.21 5.56 2.47
CA LEU A 137 13.43 6.33 1.25
C LEU A 137 14.91 6.40 0.86
N HIS A 138 15.80 6.56 1.84
CA HIS A 138 17.24 6.44 1.62
C HIS A 138 17.60 5.07 1.03
N LEU A 139 17.05 3.99 1.60
CA LEU A 139 17.23 2.62 1.12
C LEU A 139 16.66 2.43 -0.29
N LEU A 140 15.47 2.96 -0.57
CA LEU A 140 14.90 2.99 -1.92
C LEU A 140 15.82 3.68 -2.93
N ARG A 141 16.48 4.78 -2.56
CA ARG A 141 17.42 5.45 -3.48
C ARG A 141 18.70 4.65 -3.70
N ARG A 142 19.15 3.83 -2.73
CA ARG A 142 20.27 2.88 -2.94
C ARG A 142 19.96 1.80 -3.97
N THR A 143 18.69 1.48 -4.21
CA THR A 143 18.32 0.55 -5.29
C THR A 143 18.40 1.17 -6.69
N ASN A 144 18.85 2.44 -6.78
CA ASN A 144 18.83 3.30 -7.96
C ASN A 144 17.43 3.67 -8.45
N SER A 145 16.39 3.44 -7.64
CA SER A 145 15.04 3.79 -8.04
C SER A 145 14.90 5.30 -8.22
N THR A 146 14.40 5.71 -9.38
CA THR A 146 14.06 7.11 -9.69
C THR A 146 12.56 7.37 -9.58
N LEU A 147 11.77 6.40 -9.12
CA LEU A 147 10.32 6.58 -9.00
C LEU A 147 10.01 7.75 -8.04
N PRO A 148 9.13 8.68 -8.44
CA PRO A 148 8.64 9.72 -7.55
C PRO A 148 7.78 9.10 -6.44
N VAL A 149 7.82 9.69 -5.25
CA VAL A 149 7.06 9.24 -4.08
C VAL A 149 6.08 10.31 -3.65
N GLU A 150 4.83 9.92 -3.39
CA GLU A 150 3.83 10.76 -2.73
C GLU A 150 3.59 10.28 -1.30
N VAL A 151 3.92 11.14 -0.34
CA VAL A 151 3.79 10.90 1.09
C VAL A 151 2.51 11.56 1.56
N PHE A 152 1.49 10.76 1.84
CA PHE A 152 0.23 11.27 2.37
C PHE A 152 0.31 11.45 3.89
N LEU A 153 -0.15 12.63 4.32
CA LEU A 153 -0.38 12.99 5.72
C LEU A 153 -1.88 13.16 5.92
N GLN A 154 -2.38 12.83 7.11
CA GLN A 154 -3.79 12.92 7.43
C GLN A 154 -4.30 14.37 7.34
N ASP A 155 -3.61 15.28 8.01
CA ASP A 155 -3.95 16.69 8.11
C ASP A 155 -2.74 17.54 8.55
N ASP A 156 -2.95 18.85 8.72
CA ASP A 156 -1.91 19.82 9.07
C ASP A 156 -1.19 19.50 10.39
N SER A 157 -1.77 18.70 11.29
CA SER A 157 -1.13 18.33 12.55
C SER A 157 0.06 17.38 12.36
N GLU A 158 0.10 16.65 11.25
CA GLU A 158 1.21 15.78 10.88
C GLU A 158 2.24 16.47 9.97
N TYR A 159 1.98 17.72 9.57
CA TYR A 159 2.84 18.47 8.66
C TYR A 159 4.08 19.03 9.37
N GLU A 160 5.26 18.61 8.90
CA GLU A 160 6.55 19.11 9.38
C GLU A 160 7.28 19.84 8.24
N ALA A 161 7.26 21.18 8.24
CA ALA A 161 7.75 22.00 7.11
C ALA A 161 9.17 21.64 6.65
N GLU A 162 10.12 21.50 7.57
CA GLU A 162 11.49 21.10 7.24
C GLU A 162 11.58 19.71 6.57
N ILE A 163 10.72 18.77 7.00
CA ILE A 163 10.69 17.43 6.41
C ILE A 163 10.02 17.47 5.03
N CYS A 164 8.87 18.14 4.92
CA CYS A 164 8.06 18.18 3.71
C CYS A 164 8.61 19.08 2.59
N GLU A 165 9.30 20.17 2.93
CA GLU A 165 9.77 21.16 1.97
C GLU A 165 11.26 20.99 1.61
N ARG A 166 12.04 20.29 2.43
CA ARG A 166 13.49 20.12 2.22
C ARG A 166 13.94 18.67 2.18
N VAL A 167 13.65 17.87 3.21
CA VAL A 167 14.16 16.49 3.31
C VAL A 167 13.54 15.57 2.26
N LEU A 168 12.21 15.51 2.21
CA LEU A 168 11.50 14.64 1.27
C LEU A 168 11.73 15.04 -0.20
N PRO A 169 11.69 16.32 -0.60
CA PRO A 169 11.99 16.72 -1.97
C PRO A 169 13.40 16.32 -2.43
N ALA A 170 14.40 16.36 -1.54
CA ALA A 170 15.76 15.89 -1.85
C ALA A 170 15.82 14.38 -2.15
N LEU A 171 14.83 13.61 -1.68
CA LEU A 171 14.67 12.18 -1.94
C LEU A 171 13.64 11.90 -3.05
N ASN A 172 13.29 12.89 -3.89
CA ASN A 172 12.25 12.79 -4.92
C ASN A 172 10.89 12.34 -4.35
N ALA A 173 10.54 12.88 -3.18
CA ALA A 173 9.30 12.63 -2.48
C ALA A 173 8.58 13.95 -2.14
N ASN A 174 7.25 13.96 -2.19
CA ASN A 174 6.45 15.16 -1.88
C ASN A 174 5.34 14.83 -0.87
N CYS A 175 5.12 15.74 0.08
CA CYS A 175 3.99 15.64 1.01
C CYS A 175 2.66 16.01 0.34
N ILE A 176 1.60 15.28 0.67
CA ILE A 176 0.21 15.57 0.27
C ILE A 176 -0.68 15.49 1.51
N LEU A 177 -1.36 16.58 1.84
CA LEU A 177 -2.34 16.60 2.93
C LEU A 177 -3.67 16.04 2.44
N LEU A 178 -4.16 14.96 3.04
CA LEU A 178 -5.48 14.41 2.70
C LEU A 178 -6.59 15.42 3.02
N SER A 179 -6.50 16.12 4.15
CA SER A 179 -7.46 17.17 4.54
C SER A 179 -7.67 18.25 3.49
N SER A 180 -6.61 18.62 2.75
CA SER A 180 -6.68 19.62 1.68
C SER A 180 -7.56 19.16 0.50
N ILE A 181 -7.65 17.84 0.27
CA ILE A 181 -8.43 17.26 -0.82
C ILE A 181 -9.89 17.10 -0.41
N THR A 182 -10.13 16.64 0.82
CA THR A 182 -11.48 16.33 1.29
C THR A 182 -12.25 17.56 1.76
N ASN A 183 -11.55 18.67 2.03
CA ASN A 183 -12.11 19.92 2.56
C ASN A 183 -13.04 19.70 3.78
N THR A 184 -12.70 18.69 4.58
CA THR A 184 -13.39 18.31 5.80
C THR A 184 -12.32 18.15 6.87
N ASN A 185 -12.66 18.48 8.12
CA ASN A 185 -11.87 17.98 9.25
C ASN A 185 -11.91 16.45 9.15
N THR A 186 -10.81 15.83 8.73
CA THR A 186 -10.66 14.41 8.34
C THR A 186 -10.78 13.44 9.52
N THR A 187 -11.54 13.80 10.57
CA THR A 187 -11.67 13.04 11.82
C THR A 187 -12.10 11.58 11.64
N ARG A 188 -12.69 11.24 10.48
CA ARG A 188 -13.15 9.89 10.13
C ARG A 188 -12.17 9.06 9.28
N ILE A 189 -11.17 9.66 8.62
CA ILE A 189 -10.17 8.91 7.82
C ILE A 189 -8.82 9.02 8.52
N LYS A 190 -8.47 7.97 9.26
CA LYS A 190 -7.22 7.90 10.03
C LYS A 190 -6.68 6.48 10.10
N GLY A 191 -5.41 6.34 10.49
CA GLY A 191 -4.75 5.04 10.62
C GLY A 191 -4.89 4.20 9.35
N TYR A 192 -5.32 2.95 9.48
CA TYR A 192 -5.49 1.99 8.38
C TYR A 192 -6.35 2.51 7.22
N GLN A 193 -7.34 3.36 7.50
CA GLN A 193 -8.26 3.85 6.48
C GLN A 193 -7.54 4.73 5.44
N LEU A 194 -6.48 5.42 5.86
CA LEU A 194 -5.75 6.41 5.06
C LEU A 194 -5.20 5.82 3.76
N LYS A 195 -4.78 4.55 3.77
CA LYS A 195 -4.15 3.87 2.63
C LYS A 195 -5.01 3.89 1.38
N ALA A 196 -6.27 3.44 1.48
CA ALA A 196 -7.16 3.40 0.33
C ALA A 196 -7.41 4.80 -0.26
N PHE A 197 -7.53 5.83 0.59
CA PHE A 197 -7.73 7.21 0.14
C PHE A 197 -6.46 7.85 -0.41
N ALA A 198 -5.29 7.59 0.18
CA ALA A 198 -4.00 8.03 -0.35
C ALA A 198 -3.75 7.44 -1.73
N ILE A 199 -3.98 6.14 -1.90
CA ILE A 199 -3.93 5.50 -3.21
C ILE A 199 -4.95 6.15 -4.14
N LEU A 200 -6.22 6.30 -3.75
CA LEU A 200 -7.27 6.89 -4.59
C LEU A 200 -6.90 8.29 -5.10
N PHE A 201 -6.40 9.15 -4.21
CA PHE A 201 -6.09 10.54 -4.51
C PHE A 201 -4.68 10.78 -5.03
N SER A 202 -3.78 9.80 -5.04
CA SER A 202 -2.43 9.97 -5.62
C SER A 202 -2.45 10.34 -7.11
N THR A 203 -1.39 10.97 -7.61
CA THR A 203 -1.35 11.40 -9.02
C THR A 203 -1.13 10.26 -10.02
N PHE A 204 -0.68 9.10 -9.56
CA PHE A 204 -0.19 8.02 -10.41
C PHE A 204 -1.32 7.18 -11.03
N GLU A 205 -1.24 6.90 -12.35
CA GLU A 205 -2.08 5.88 -12.99
C GLU A 205 -1.72 4.48 -12.49
N THR A 206 -0.43 4.23 -12.30
CA THR A 206 0.14 2.94 -11.91
C THR A 206 1.06 3.14 -10.73
N LEU A 207 0.88 2.40 -9.63
CA LEU A 207 1.63 2.66 -8.41
C LEU A 207 2.02 1.40 -7.65
N LEU A 208 3.07 1.56 -6.85
CA LEU A 208 3.39 0.73 -5.70
C LEU A 208 2.95 1.47 -4.44
N TRP A 209 2.11 0.85 -3.61
CA TRP A 209 1.96 1.25 -2.22
C TRP A 209 3.12 0.67 -1.40
N LEU A 210 3.72 1.48 -0.53
CA LEU A 210 4.82 1.07 0.34
C LEU A 210 4.64 1.68 1.73
N ASP A 211 4.38 0.87 2.75
CA ASP A 211 4.36 1.31 4.15
C ASP A 211 5.76 1.81 4.59
N ALA A 212 5.80 2.66 5.62
CA ALA A 212 7.02 3.34 6.03
C ALA A 212 8.17 2.39 6.40
N ASP A 213 7.85 1.20 6.91
CA ASP A 213 8.75 0.14 7.38
C ASP A 213 8.95 -1.01 6.37
N ASN A 214 8.47 -0.83 5.14
CA ASN A 214 8.62 -1.82 4.07
C ASN A 214 9.80 -1.45 3.17
N ILE A 215 10.89 -2.21 3.26
CA ILE A 215 12.19 -1.89 2.66
C ILE A 215 12.35 -2.62 1.32
N PRO A 216 12.44 -1.91 0.18
CA PRO A 216 12.76 -2.52 -1.10
C PRO A 216 14.25 -2.88 -1.18
N LEU A 217 14.54 -4.11 -1.61
CA LEU A 217 15.90 -4.61 -1.84
C LEU A 217 16.40 -4.35 -3.27
N HIS A 218 15.48 -4.05 -4.18
CA HIS A 218 15.72 -3.84 -5.61
C HIS A 218 14.86 -2.70 -6.15
N ASP A 219 15.13 -2.24 -7.38
CA ASP A 219 14.35 -1.16 -7.99
C ASP A 219 12.90 -1.62 -8.27
N PRO A 220 11.89 -1.04 -7.58
CA PRO A 220 10.49 -1.41 -7.77
C PRO A 220 9.91 -1.02 -9.13
N ALA A 221 10.59 -0.18 -9.92
CA ALA A 221 10.12 0.18 -11.26
C ALA A 221 9.89 -1.05 -12.16
N LEU A 222 10.72 -2.09 -11.98
CA LEU A 222 10.61 -3.35 -12.71
C LEU A 222 9.25 -4.02 -12.48
N LEU A 223 8.75 -4.01 -11.24
CA LEU A 223 7.47 -4.62 -10.86
C LEU A 223 6.27 -3.97 -11.57
N LEU A 224 6.38 -2.67 -11.90
CA LEU A 224 5.34 -1.91 -12.61
C LEU A 224 5.39 -2.09 -14.14
N THR A 225 6.26 -2.96 -14.64
CA THR A 225 6.48 -3.21 -16.08
C THR A 225 6.51 -4.69 -16.46
N SER A 226 6.44 -5.60 -15.49
CA SER A 226 6.50 -7.04 -15.72
C SER A 226 5.18 -7.73 -15.38
N ALA A 227 5.00 -8.94 -15.91
CA ALA A 227 4.00 -9.86 -15.38
C ALA A 227 4.42 -10.28 -13.96
N PRO A 228 3.46 -10.51 -13.05
CA PRO A 228 2.01 -10.60 -13.28
C PRO A 228 1.30 -9.25 -13.36
N PHE A 229 1.93 -8.16 -12.93
CA PHE A 229 1.28 -6.86 -12.80
C PHE A 229 0.73 -6.32 -14.13
N THR A 230 1.46 -6.44 -15.24
CA THR A 230 0.96 -5.98 -16.55
C THR A 230 -0.25 -6.77 -17.07
N THR A 231 -0.51 -7.96 -16.51
CA THR A 231 -1.63 -8.83 -16.91
C THR A 231 -2.86 -8.65 -16.05
N THR A 232 -2.69 -8.41 -14.75
CA THR A 232 -3.80 -8.30 -13.80
C THR A 232 -4.08 -6.85 -13.43
N GLY A 233 -3.03 -6.03 -13.22
CA GLY A 233 -3.13 -4.67 -12.73
C GLY A 233 -3.31 -4.55 -11.21
N LEU A 234 -3.38 -5.67 -10.50
CA LEU A 234 -3.39 -5.76 -9.05
C LEU A 234 -2.50 -6.93 -8.62
N VAL A 235 -1.49 -6.63 -7.78
CA VAL A 235 -0.59 -7.63 -7.18
C VAL A 235 -0.47 -7.39 -5.69
N THR A 236 -0.66 -8.42 -4.89
CA THR A 236 -0.56 -8.36 -3.43
C THR A 236 0.33 -9.47 -2.89
N TRP A 237 0.90 -9.26 -1.70
CA TRP A 237 1.71 -10.26 -1.01
C TRP A 237 0.91 -10.96 0.09
N PRO A 238 1.19 -12.25 0.36
CA PRO A 238 0.55 -12.99 1.43
C PRO A 238 1.10 -12.56 2.80
N ASP A 239 0.20 -12.53 3.77
CA ASP A 239 0.52 -12.54 5.20
C ASP A 239 0.76 -13.99 5.64
N PHE A 240 1.23 -14.20 6.87
CA PHE A 240 1.41 -15.53 7.45
C PHE A 240 0.08 -16.25 7.71
N TRP A 241 -1.02 -15.50 7.83
CA TRP A 241 -2.28 -16.00 8.36
C TRP A 241 -3.23 -16.49 7.27
N THR A 242 -4.06 -17.45 7.63
CA THR A 242 -5.19 -17.86 6.78
C THR A 242 -6.18 -16.70 6.58
N ASN A 243 -6.97 -16.74 5.50
CA ASN A 243 -8.04 -15.77 5.31
C ASN A 243 -9.15 -16.01 6.36
N THR A 244 -9.35 -15.03 7.25
CA THR A 244 -10.32 -15.10 8.36
C THR A 244 -11.61 -14.35 8.09
N ALA A 245 -11.94 -13.96 6.85
CA ALA A 245 -13.21 -13.31 6.56
C ALA A 245 -14.40 -14.19 6.99
N ALA A 246 -15.36 -13.59 7.69
CA ALA A 246 -16.56 -14.25 8.16
C ALA A 246 -17.39 -14.76 6.97
N GLY A 247 -18.05 -15.92 7.12
CA GLY A 247 -18.87 -16.50 6.05
C GLY A 247 -19.96 -15.52 5.56
N ILE A 248 -20.50 -14.69 6.45
CA ILE A 248 -21.51 -13.68 6.14
C ILE A 248 -21.00 -12.61 5.16
N TYR A 249 -19.69 -12.30 5.14
CA TYR A 249 -19.12 -11.33 4.20
C TYR A 249 -19.31 -11.80 2.75
N PHE A 250 -19.11 -13.08 2.48
CA PHE A 250 -19.28 -13.63 1.13
C PHE A 250 -20.74 -13.58 0.70
N THR A 251 -21.69 -13.82 1.62
CA THR A 251 -23.11 -13.58 1.36
C THR A 251 -23.40 -12.10 1.06
N ILE A 252 -22.93 -11.18 1.92
CA ILE A 252 -23.11 -9.73 1.76
C ILE A 252 -22.59 -9.24 0.40
N SER A 253 -21.45 -9.76 -0.03
CA SER A 253 -20.76 -9.32 -1.25
C SER A 253 -21.04 -10.19 -2.48
N ARG A 254 -22.09 -11.02 -2.45
CA ARG A 254 -22.56 -11.86 -3.59
C ARG A 254 -21.51 -12.85 -4.12
N GLN A 255 -20.66 -13.38 -3.25
CA GLN A 255 -19.57 -14.27 -3.62
C GLN A 255 -19.76 -15.69 -3.05
N PRO A 256 -19.24 -16.73 -3.72
CA PRO A 256 -19.04 -18.02 -3.08
C PRO A 256 -17.98 -17.90 -1.98
N THR A 257 -18.15 -18.65 -0.90
CA THR A 257 -17.11 -18.76 0.13
C THR A 257 -15.90 -19.50 -0.45
N PRO A 258 -14.69 -18.90 -0.45
CA PRO A 258 -13.49 -19.57 -0.94
C PRO A 258 -12.99 -20.61 0.05
N GLU A 259 -12.41 -21.69 -0.49
CA GLU A 259 -11.68 -22.69 0.27
C GLU A 259 -10.55 -22.03 1.07
N SER A 260 -10.33 -22.49 2.31
CA SER A 260 -9.27 -21.94 3.18
C SER A 260 -7.86 -22.23 2.67
N THR A 261 -7.69 -23.18 1.75
CA THR A 261 -6.43 -23.49 1.07
C THR A 261 -6.16 -22.62 -0.16
N SER A 262 -7.14 -21.82 -0.60
CA SER A 262 -7.05 -21.10 -1.88
C SER A 262 -5.96 -20.02 -1.89
N ARG A 263 -5.83 -19.26 -0.79
CA ARG A 263 -4.81 -18.23 -0.58
C ARG A 263 -4.72 -17.84 0.89
N ALA A 264 -3.57 -17.31 1.28
CA ALA A 264 -3.42 -16.62 2.56
C ALA A 264 -4.23 -15.32 2.61
N SER A 265 -4.34 -14.74 3.81
CA SER A 265 -4.67 -13.33 3.98
C SER A 265 -3.57 -12.45 3.38
N THR A 266 -3.89 -11.18 3.20
CA THR A 266 -3.03 -10.21 2.51
C THR A 266 -2.18 -9.45 3.51
N GLU A 267 -0.89 -9.29 3.21
CA GLU A 267 -0.03 -8.33 3.89
C GLU A 267 -0.05 -7.04 3.06
N ALA A 268 -0.61 -5.96 3.61
CA ALA A 268 -0.87 -4.73 2.86
C ALA A 268 0.23 -3.66 3.02
N GLY A 269 1.36 -4.01 3.65
CA GLY A 269 2.57 -3.19 3.65
C GLY A 269 3.06 -2.87 2.24
N THR A 270 2.79 -3.76 1.29
CA THR A 270 3.16 -3.62 -0.12
C THR A 270 2.03 -4.07 -1.04
N LEU A 271 1.71 -3.27 -2.06
CA LEU A 271 0.65 -3.54 -3.06
C LEU A 271 0.98 -2.86 -4.39
N LEU A 272 0.82 -3.56 -5.53
CA LEU A 272 0.86 -2.93 -6.85
C LEU A 272 -0.56 -2.72 -7.37
N LEU A 273 -0.86 -1.52 -7.86
CA LEU A 273 -2.18 -1.19 -8.38
C LEU A 273 -2.13 -0.30 -9.63
N SER A 274 -2.89 -0.68 -10.65
CA SER A 274 -3.20 0.14 -11.81
C SER A 274 -4.60 0.74 -11.62
N LYS A 275 -4.70 2.05 -11.40
CA LYS A 275 -5.99 2.75 -11.32
C LYS A 275 -6.74 2.63 -12.64
N ARG A 276 -6.04 2.51 -13.77
CA ARG A 276 -6.68 2.31 -15.07
C ARG A 276 -7.55 1.05 -15.12
N THR A 277 -7.13 -0.04 -14.47
CA THR A 277 -7.83 -1.33 -14.50
C THR A 277 -8.59 -1.62 -13.21
N HIS A 278 -8.16 -1.08 -12.07
CA HIS A 278 -8.70 -1.36 -10.74
C HIS A 278 -9.31 -0.16 -10.03
N LEU A 279 -9.70 0.90 -10.74
CA LEU A 279 -10.45 2.00 -10.11
C LEU A 279 -11.74 1.52 -9.41
N PRO A 280 -12.56 0.62 -9.98
CA PRO A 280 -13.72 0.07 -9.25
C PRO A 280 -13.32 -0.68 -7.97
N THR A 281 -12.27 -1.52 -8.04
CA THR A 281 -11.70 -2.19 -6.86
C THR A 281 -11.30 -1.19 -5.79
N LEU A 282 -10.60 -0.12 -6.18
CA LEU A 282 -10.11 0.90 -5.26
C LEU A 282 -11.25 1.71 -4.61
N LEU A 283 -12.31 2.00 -5.36
CA LEU A 283 -13.51 2.68 -4.84
C LEU A 283 -14.25 1.81 -3.83
N LEU A 284 -14.39 0.51 -4.11
CA LEU A 284 -15.01 -0.44 -3.18
C LEU A 284 -14.13 -0.70 -1.95
N ALA A 285 -12.80 -0.79 -2.13
CA ALA A 285 -11.86 -0.86 -1.01
C ALA A 285 -11.94 0.42 -0.15
N ALA A 286 -12.03 1.61 -0.76
CA ALA A 286 -12.22 2.86 -0.02
C ALA A 286 -13.53 2.86 0.80
N TYR A 287 -14.61 2.29 0.26
CA TYR A 287 -15.87 2.11 1.00
C TYR A 287 -15.73 1.14 2.18
N TYR A 288 -15.06 0.00 1.98
CA TYR A 288 -14.75 -0.93 3.07
C TYR A 288 -13.92 -0.27 4.16
N ASN A 289 -12.92 0.54 3.80
CA ASN A 289 -12.09 1.25 4.77
C ASN A 289 -12.83 2.42 5.45
N PHE A 290 -13.71 3.14 4.74
CA PHE A 290 -14.49 4.23 5.33
C PHE A 290 -15.44 3.75 6.43
N HIS A 291 -16.03 2.57 6.24
CA HIS A 291 -16.87 1.87 7.23
C HIS A 291 -16.12 0.72 7.93
N GLY A 292 -14.80 0.76 7.88
CA GLY A 292 -13.93 -0.34 8.30
C GLY A 292 -13.98 -0.62 9.78
N PRO A 293 -13.57 0.33 10.64
CA PRO A 293 -13.48 0.10 12.08
C PRO A 293 -14.78 -0.42 12.71
N GLU A 294 -15.92 0.05 12.23
CA GLU A 294 -17.23 -0.27 12.80
C GLU A 294 -17.89 -1.51 12.16
N TYR A 295 -17.70 -1.73 10.85
CA TYR A 295 -18.43 -2.78 10.12
C TYR A 295 -17.51 -3.76 9.39
N TYR A 296 -16.69 -3.30 8.44
CA TYR A 296 -15.99 -4.22 7.54
C TYR A 296 -14.75 -4.88 8.18
N TYR A 297 -14.01 -4.22 9.06
CA TYR A 297 -12.82 -4.84 9.68
C TYR A 297 -13.17 -6.03 10.58
N PRO A 298 -14.23 -5.98 11.42
CA PRO A 298 -14.72 -7.17 12.12
C PRO A 298 -15.10 -8.32 11.19
N LEU A 299 -15.76 -8.01 10.06
CA LEU A 299 -16.19 -9.03 9.09
C LEU A 299 -15.03 -9.64 8.31
N LEU A 300 -14.07 -8.83 7.88
CA LEU A 300 -12.97 -9.27 7.02
C LEU A 300 -11.84 -9.94 7.80
N ASN A 301 -11.62 -9.55 9.06
CA ASN A 301 -10.48 -10.03 9.84
C ASN A 301 -10.88 -10.89 11.05
N GLN A 302 -12.11 -10.75 11.56
CA GLN A 302 -12.60 -11.45 12.77
C GLN A 302 -11.64 -11.33 13.98
N GLY A 303 -11.03 -10.16 14.15
CA GLY A 303 -10.08 -9.89 15.25
C GLY A 303 -8.73 -10.60 15.14
N ALA A 304 -8.38 -11.17 13.99
CA ALA A 304 -7.08 -11.77 13.72
C ALA A 304 -5.93 -10.73 13.74
N PRO A 305 -4.67 -11.15 13.92
CA PRO A 305 -3.51 -10.26 13.84
C PRO A 305 -3.43 -9.50 12.51
N GLY A 306 -2.95 -8.25 12.59
CA GLY A 306 -2.89 -7.35 11.43
C GLY A 306 -4.25 -6.82 10.98
N ALA A 307 -5.32 -6.98 11.78
CA ALA A 307 -6.65 -6.48 11.42
C ALA A 307 -6.65 -4.99 11.06
N GLY A 308 -7.37 -4.66 9.99
CA GLY A 308 -7.41 -3.32 9.42
C GLY A 308 -7.76 -3.36 7.94
N ASP A 309 -7.03 -2.57 7.16
CA ASP A 309 -7.18 -2.42 5.71
C ASP A 309 -6.70 -3.63 4.90
N LYS A 310 -5.96 -4.55 5.53
CA LYS A 310 -5.12 -5.54 4.84
C LYS A 310 -5.84 -6.32 3.73
N ASP A 311 -7.00 -6.88 4.05
CA ASP A 311 -7.74 -7.75 3.13
C ASP A 311 -8.79 -7.00 2.29
N THR A 312 -8.91 -5.67 2.45
CA THR A 312 -9.96 -4.88 1.77
C THR A 312 -9.79 -4.87 0.25
N PHE A 313 -8.56 -4.82 -0.26
CA PHE A 313 -8.28 -4.72 -1.69
C PHE A 313 -8.61 -6.00 -2.47
N LEU A 314 -8.13 -7.16 -1.99
CA LEU A 314 -8.44 -8.44 -2.64
C LEU A 314 -9.93 -8.76 -2.55
N HIS A 315 -10.55 -8.53 -1.38
CA HIS A 315 -11.98 -8.77 -1.22
C HIS A 315 -12.85 -7.86 -2.09
N ALA A 316 -12.42 -6.61 -2.33
CA ALA A 316 -13.08 -5.72 -3.28
C ALA A 316 -12.88 -6.18 -4.73
N ALA A 317 -11.69 -6.66 -5.10
CA ALA A 317 -11.42 -7.19 -6.43
C ALA A 317 -12.26 -8.44 -6.73
N THR A 318 -12.34 -9.37 -5.77
CA THR A 318 -13.16 -10.59 -5.91
C THR A 318 -14.66 -10.28 -5.94
N ALA A 319 -15.13 -9.30 -5.15
CA ALA A 319 -16.54 -8.86 -5.18
C ALA A 319 -16.97 -8.27 -6.53
N LEU A 320 -16.02 -7.73 -7.29
CA LEU A 320 -16.26 -7.10 -8.59
C LEU A 320 -15.81 -7.98 -9.77
N ASP A 321 -15.44 -9.24 -9.50
CA ASP A 321 -14.92 -10.19 -10.50
C ASP A 321 -13.74 -9.61 -11.33
N LEU A 322 -12.85 -8.86 -10.68
CA LEU A 322 -11.67 -8.27 -11.30
C LEU A 322 -10.41 -9.11 -11.08
N PRO A 323 -9.58 -9.31 -12.12
CA PRO A 323 -8.41 -10.20 -12.03
C PRO A 323 -7.33 -9.60 -11.14
N PHE A 324 -6.66 -10.45 -10.35
CA PHE A 324 -5.52 -10.06 -9.52
C PHE A 324 -4.50 -11.18 -9.45
N TYR A 325 -3.29 -10.87 -9.00
CA TYR A 325 -2.31 -11.87 -8.62
C TYR A 325 -1.97 -11.74 -7.14
N ALA A 326 -2.37 -12.73 -6.35
CA ALA A 326 -1.88 -12.89 -4.99
C ALA A 326 -0.61 -13.76 -5.06
N VAL A 327 0.53 -13.20 -4.64
CA VAL A 327 1.81 -13.93 -4.56
C VAL A 327 1.61 -15.21 -3.74
N ARG A 328 2.16 -16.32 -4.25
CA ARG A 328 1.89 -17.66 -3.70
C ARG A 328 2.96 -18.12 -2.72
N THR A 329 4.20 -17.69 -2.91
CA THR A 329 5.28 -17.95 -1.98
C THR A 329 5.00 -17.25 -0.64
N PRO A 330 4.91 -17.99 0.48
CA PRO A 330 4.67 -17.40 1.80
C PRO A 330 5.80 -16.45 2.23
N PRO A 331 5.51 -15.47 3.10
CA PRO A 331 6.56 -14.67 3.70
C PRO A 331 7.42 -15.53 4.64
N VAL A 332 8.68 -15.16 4.81
CA VAL A 332 9.62 -15.86 5.69
C VAL A 332 10.11 -14.93 6.78
N ASP A 333 9.83 -15.28 8.04
CA ASP A 333 10.32 -14.54 9.21
C ASP A 333 11.85 -14.43 9.20
N ILE A 334 12.37 -13.23 9.49
CA ILE A 334 13.80 -12.99 9.74
C ILE A 334 14.01 -12.41 11.13
N GLY A 335 15.10 -12.81 11.77
CA GLY A 335 15.40 -12.39 13.13
C GLY A 335 16.57 -13.15 13.72
N ARG A 336 16.64 -13.18 15.05
CA ARG A 336 17.60 -14.00 15.78
C ARG A 336 17.03 -15.38 16.06
N MET A 337 17.87 -16.41 16.04
CA MET A 337 17.45 -17.76 16.40
C MET A 337 17.01 -17.80 17.87
N ASN A 338 15.76 -18.19 18.13
CA ASN A 338 15.29 -18.44 19.49
C ASN A 338 15.73 -19.84 19.96
N THR A 339 16.81 -19.91 20.73
CA THR A 339 17.30 -21.18 21.30
C THR A 339 16.57 -21.62 22.58
N ALA A 340 15.79 -20.73 23.20
CA ALA A 340 15.18 -20.96 24.50
C ALA A 340 13.87 -21.77 24.44
N ALA A 341 13.13 -21.73 23.32
CA ALA A 341 11.76 -22.25 23.24
C ALA A 341 11.60 -23.62 22.53
N LYS A 342 12.68 -24.38 22.29
CA LYS A 342 12.68 -25.61 21.44
C LYS A 342 12.12 -25.45 20.00
N ALA A 343 11.69 -24.25 19.62
CA ALA A 343 11.25 -23.90 18.29
C ALA A 343 12.36 -23.11 17.58
N THR A 344 12.83 -23.63 16.45
CA THR A 344 13.77 -22.97 15.53
C THR A 344 13.10 -21.81 14.79
N ALA A 345 12.63 -20.80 15.53
CA ALA A 345 11.93 -19.64 15.00
C ALA A 345 12.78 -18.38 15.17
N ALA A 346 12.70 -17.48 14.20
CA ALA A 346 13.25 -16.13 14.33
C ALA A 346 12.46 -15.36 15.41
N LEU A 347 13.16 -14.68 16.33
CA LEU A 347 12.56 -13.63 17.15
C LEU A 347 12.17 -12.49 16.21
N ASN A 348 10.86 -12.37 15.93
CA ASN A 348 10.24 -11.51 14.93
C ASN A 348 10.83 -10.08 14.90
N ALA A 349 11.81 -9.87 14.02
CA ALA A 349 12.45 -8.59 13.75
C ALA A 349 12.12 -8.10 12.33
N GLY A 350 11.30 -8.84 11.59
CA GLY A 350 10.87 -8.57 10.23
C GLY A 350 10.61 -9.86 9.46
N PHE A 351 10.22 -9.73 8.20
CA PHE A 351 10.03 -10.86 7.31
C PHE A 351 10.28 -10.48 5.86
N VAL A 352 10.66 -11.47 5.07
CA VAL A 352 10.99 -11.36 3.65
C VAL A 352 9.76 -11.68 2.81
N GLN A 353 9.54 -10.85 1.79
CA GLN A 353 8.56 -11.04 0.73
C GLN A 353 9.28 -11.11 -0.62
N VAL A 354 8.84 -12.02 -1.49
CA VAL A 354 9.58 -12.37 -2.71
C VAL A 354 9.21 -11.51 -3.92
N ASP A 355 10.03 -11.59 -4.98
CA ASP A 355 9.73 -11.03 -6.29
C ASP A 355 8.48 -11.69 -6.90
N PRO A 356 7.42 -10.92 -7.24
CA PRO A 356 6.16 -11.46 -7.74
C PRO A 356 6.27 -11.95 -9.18
N GLY A 357 7.23 -11.45 -9.96
CA GLY A 357 7.49 -11.90 -11.33
C GLY A 357 8.14 -13.28 -11.35
N GLU A 358 9.11 -13.51 -10.46
CA GLU A 358 9.72 -14.84 -10.28
C GLU A 358 8.72 -15.83 -9.66
N ASP A 359 7.97 -15.42 -8.64
CA ASP A 359 6.89 -16.23 -8.06
C ASP A 359 5.85 -16.62 -9.13
N PHE A 360 5.44 -15.67 -9.97
CA PHE A 360 4.53 -15.93 -11.09
C PHE A 360 5.13 -16.91 -12.10
N ALA A 361 6.40 -16.78 -12.45
CA ALA A 361 7.08 -17.68 -13.38
C ALA A 361 7.15 -19.12 -12.86
N VAL A 362 7.45 -19.31 -11.57
CA VAL A 362 7.52 -20.62 -10.92
C VAL A 362 6.15 -21.29 -10.83
N HIS A 363 5.09 -20.50 -10.62
CA HIS A 363 3.73 -21.02 -10.46
C HIS A 363 2.93 -21.09 -11.77
N ARG A 364 3.51 -20.66 -12.89
CA ARG A 364 2.86 -20.75 -14.21
C ARG A 364 2.85 -22.20 -14.67
N MET A 365 1.67 -22.70 -15.07
CA MET A 365 1.56 -24.01 -15.72
C MET A 365 2.19 -23.95 -17.12
N GLY A 366 2.98 -24.96 -17.48
CA GLY A 366 3.49 -25.14 -18.83
C GLY A 366 2.37 -25.48 -19.83
N PRO A 367 2.64 -25.39 -21.15
CA PRO A 367 1.68 -25.76 -22.20
C PRO A 367 1.20 -27.22 -22.13
N ASP A 368 1.95 -28.07 -21.44
CA ASP A 368 1.71 -29.50 -21.23
C ASP A 368 0.88 -29.80 -19.96
N GLY A 369 0.37 -28.76 -19.28
CA GLY A 369 -0.44 -28.92 -18.06
C GLY A 369 0.36 -29.37 -16.84
N ARG A 370 1.69 -29.44 -16.93
CA ARG A 370 2.56 -29.63 -15.76
C ARG A 370 2.80 -28.27 -15.12
N LYS A 371 2.94 -28.21 -13.78
CA LYS A 371 3.58 -27.04 -13.15
C LYS A 371 4.87 -26.81 -13.92
N GLY A 372 5.09 -25.60 -14.44
CA GLY A 372 6.35 -25.29 -15.11
C GLY A 372 7.45 -25.86 -14.24
N ALA A 373 8.37 -26.65 -14.80
CA ALA A 373 9.46 -27.23 -14.05
C ALA A 373 10.15 -26.06 -13.34
N GLY A 374 9.77 -25.79 -12.09
CA GLY A 374 10.36 -24.77 -11.27
C GLY A 374 11.83 -25.12 -11.32
N LEU A 375 12.66 -24.19 -11.78
CA LEU A 375 14.06 -24.40 -12.12
C LEU A 375 14.93 -24.81 -10.90
N GLY A 376 14.34 -25.36 -9.83
CA GLY A 376 14.95 -25.45 -8.51
C GLY A 376 15.20 -24.07 -7.89
N LEU A 377 14.67 -23.00 -8.50
CA LEU A 377 14.93 -21.62 -8.11
C LEU A 377 13.86 -21.14 -7.13
N THR A 378 14.28 -20.86 -5.91
CA THR A 378 13.51 -20.09 -4.93
C THR A 378 13.44 -18.64 -5.40
N PRO A 379 12.25 -18.03 -5.53
CA PRO A 379 12.13 -16.62 -5.88
C PRO A 379 12.97 -15.74 -4.94
N ARG A 380 13.72 -14.79 -5.49
CA ARG A 380 14.55 -13.89 -4.68
C ARG A 380 13.69 -13.02 -3.75
N ALA A 381 14.29 -12.57 -2.66
CA ALA A 381 13.70 -11.55 -1.81
C ALA A 381 13.55 -10.23 -2.59
N PHE A 382 12.43 -9.53 -2.42
CA PHE A 382 12.23 -8.20 -2.98
C PHE A 382 12.00 -7.14 -1.91
N PHE A 383 11.23 -7.49 -0.87
CA PHE A 383 10.96 -6.59 0.25
C PHE A 383 11.34 -7.24 1.57
N ILE A 384 11.78 -6.42 2.51
CA ILE A 384 11.81 -6.74 3.93
C ILE A 384 10.79 -5.83 4.61
N HIS A 385 9.74 -6.41 5.17
CA HIS A 385 8.86 -5.70 6.09
C HIS A 385 9.55 -5.73 7.46
N ALA A 386 10.07 -4.58 7.90
CA ALA A 386 10.75 -4.48 9.18
C ALA A 386 9.72 -4.61 10.31
N GLY A 387 9.91 -5.59 11.17
CA GLY A 387 9.05 -5.79 12.33
C GLY A 387 9.47 -4.84 13.46
N ALA A 388 9.44 -5.34 14.69
CA ALA A 388 9.87 -4.53 15.82
C ALA A 388 11.33 -4.87 16.19
N PRO A 389 12.32 -3.98 15.97
CA PRO A 389 12.15 -2.54 15.75
C PRO A 389 12.11 -2.07 14.28
N GLU A 390 11.27 -1.07 14.00
CA GLU A 390 11.03 -0.42 12.69
C GLU A 390 12.15 0.58 12.30
N PHE A 391 13.42 0.29 12.62
CA PHE A 391 14.58 1.17 12.36
C PHE A 391 14.44 2.66 12.72
N ASN A 392 13.58 2.99 13.69
CA ASN A 392 13.44 4.34 14.24
C ASN A 392 14.24 4.50 15.55
N PRO A 393 15.39 5.20 15.54
CA PRO A 393 16.21 5.41 16.74
C PRO A 393 15.53 6.21 17.84
N GLY A 394 14.57 7.09 17.51
CA GLY A 394 13.79 7.85 18.49
C GLY A 394 12.64 7.08 19.15
N LYS A 395 12.45 5.80 18.80
CA LYS A 395 11.41 4.91 19.35
C LYS A 395 12.06 3.69 20.02
N GLU A 396 11.83 2.49 19.50
CA GLU A 396 12.25 1.23 20.12
C GLU A 396 13.60 0.71 19.63
N LEU A 397 14.18 1.28 18.57
CA LEU A 397 15.36 0.72 17.92
C LEU A 397 16.49 0.52 18.92
N LEU A 398 16.93 1.56 19.63
CA LEU A 398 18.03 1.45 20.62
C LEU A 398 17.64 0.74 21.94
N GLY A 399 16.54 -0.01 21.95
CA GLY A 399 16.01 -0.73 23.09
C GLY A 399 16.62 -2.12 23.32
N ARG A 400 15.95 -2.92 24.16
CA ARG A 400 16.41 -4.27 24.56
C ARG A 400 16.53 -5.26 23.40
N LYS A 401 15.78 -5.05 22.31
CA LYS A 401 15.76 -5.97 21.15
C LYS A 401 17.08 -5.99 20.38
N LEU A 402 17.95 -5.00 20.58
CA LEU A 402 19.29 -4.94 20.01
C LEU A 402 20.39 -5.54 20.89
N ARG A 403 20.01 -6.22 21.97
CA ARG A 403 20.95 -6.87 22.88
C ARG A 403 20.84 -8.38 22.78
N GLY A 404 21.99 -9.06 22.68
CA GLY A 404 22.15 -10.49 22.80
C GLY A 404 21.72 -11.02 24.17
N LEU A 405 21.67 -12.34 24.32
CA LEU A 405 21.43 -12.98 25.63
C LEU A 405 22.53 -12.62 26.65
N ASP A 406 23.71 -12.25 26.18
CA ASP A 406 24.84 -11.75 26.96
C ASP A 406 24.74 -10.24 27.29
N GLY A 407 23.66 -9.57 26.86
CA GLY A 407 23.44 -8.14 27.05
C GLY A 407 24.23 -7.22 26.12
N ARG A 408 25.10 -7.76 25.25
CA ARG A 408 25.92 -6.99 24.31
C ARG A 408 25.12 -6.60 23.06
N PRO A 409 25.49 -5.51 22.36
CA PRO A 409 24.91 -5.19 21.05
C PRO A 409 24.96 -6.40 20.10
N ALA A 410 23.84 -6.68 19.43
CA ALA A 410 23.73 -7.82 18.54
C ALA A 410 22.92 -7.48 17.29
N ARG A 411 23.22 -8.21 16.22
CA ARG A 411 22.48 -8.20 14.95
C ARG A 411 21.01 -8.61 15.14
N LEU A 412 20.14 -8.01 14.35
CA LEU A 412 18.71 -8.30 14.28
C LEU A 412 18.40 -9.48 13.36
N TRP A 413 18.96 -9.49 12.14
CA TRP A 413 18.56 -10.41 11.08
C TRP A 413 19.68 -11.41 10.80
N THR A 414 19.65 -12.54 11.50
CA THR A 414 20.69 -13.58 11.44
C THR A 414 20.16 -14.99 11.15
N TYR A 415 18.84 -15.16 11.01
CA TYR A 415 18.17 -16.45 10.84
C TYR A 415 16.80 -16.25 10.18
N PRO A 416 16.30 -17.21 9.36
CA PRO A 416 16.97 -18.46 8.93
C PRO A 416 17.95 -18.25 7.77
N PRO A 417 18.99 -19.10 7.63
CA PRO A 417 19.98 -18.98 6.55
C PRO A 417 19.36 -18.89 5.16
N MET A 418 18.34 -19.71 4.85
CA MET A 418 17.68 -19.68 3.54
C MET A 418 17.01 -18.34 3.22
N ALA A 419 16.49 -17.61 4.22
CA ALA A 419 15.93 -16.28 4.01
C ALA A 419 17.01 -15.23 3.78
N LEU A 420 18.16 -15.37 4.44
CA LEU A 420 19.31 -14.48 4.22
C LEU A 420 19.98 -14.74 2.87
N GLU A 421 20.04 -16.01 2.45
CA GLU A 421 20.52 -16.41 1.13
C GLU A 421 19.64 -15.84 0.01
N SER A 422 18.31 -15.80 0.18
CA SER A 422 17.39 -15.23 -0.82
C SER A 422 17.48 -13.70 -0.93
N ILE A 423 18.00 -13.02 0.10
CA ILE A 423 18.36 -11.58 0.06
C ILE A 423 19.64 -11.36 -0.76
N GLY A 424 20.62 -12.27 -0.63
CA GLY A 424 21.84 -12.27 -1.46
C GLY A 424 22.92 -11.25 -1.06
N PHE A 425 22.70 -10.45 -0.02
CA PHE A 425 23.70 -9.54 0.55
C PHE A 425 23.38 -9.23 2.02
N ASP A 426 24.29 -8.55 2.71
CA ASP A 426 24.08 -8.11 4.09
C ASP A 426 23.11 -6.91 4.17
N ALA A 427 21.81 -7.20 4.02
CA ALA A 427 20.77 -6.17 4.05
C ALA A 427 20.71 -5.45 5.41
N GLU A 428 20.94 -6.15 6.52
CA GLU A 428 20.91 -5.52 7.85
C GLU A 428 21.99 -4.43 7.97
N ARG A 429 23.23 -4.74 7.52
CA ARG A 429 24.32 -3.76 7.50
C ARG A 429 23.94 -2.52 6.69
N VAL A 430 23.35 -2.71 5.50
CA VAL A 430 22.91 -1.62 4.63
C VAL A 430 21.81 -0.77 5.29
N VAL A 431 20.82 -1.40 5.92
CA VAL A 431 19.75 -0.69 6.64
C VAL A 431 20.33 0.12 7.80
N TRP A 432 21.29 -0.42 8.55
CA TRP A 432 21.95 0.31 9.60
C TRP A 432 22.81 1.47 9.10
N GLU A 433 23.51 1.31 7.97
CA GLU A 433 24.29 2.39 7.35
C GLU A 433 23.40 3.60 7.05
N GLU A 434 22.21 3.38 6.46
CA GLU A 434 21.26 4.46 6.20
C GLU A 434 20.62 4.97 7.49
N THR A 435 20.37 4.11 8.48
CA THR A 435 19.87 4.55 9.79
C THR A 435 20.89 5.47 10.48
N VAL A 436 22.19 5.18 10.40
CA VAL A 436 23.27 6.07 10.90
C VAL A 436 23.23 7.40 10.15
N SER A 437 23.12 7.35 8.81
CA SER A 437 23.07 8.54 7.96
C SER A 437 21.91 9.47 8.35
N VAL A 438 20.69 8.93 8.44
CA VAL A 438 19.48 9.67 8.82
C VAL A 438 19.55 10.18 10.25
N ALA A 439 19.95 9.34 11.22
CA ALA A 439 20.08 9.76 12.60
C ALA A 439 21.06 10.92 12.76
N CYS A 440 22.19 10.90 12.06
CA CYS A 440 23.22 11.92 12.17
C CYS A 440 22.95 13.18 11.34
N ALA A 441 22.21 13.09 10.24
CA ALA A 441 21.85 14.23 9.42
C ALA A 441 20.66 15.01 10.00
N TYR A 442 19.73 14.32 10.66
CA TYR A 442 18.42 14.87 11.02
C TYR A 442 18.08 14.78 12.52
N GLU A 443 19.08 14.57 13.39
CA GLU A 443 18.88 14.59 14.83
C GLU A 443 18.22 15.92 15.28
N GLY A 444 17.15 15.82 16.06
CA GLY A 444 16.37 16.98 16.52
C GLY A 444 15.50 17.66 15.45
N LEU A 445 15.56 17.23 14.18
CA LEU A 445 14.76 17.82 13.11
C LEU A 445 13.30 17.35 13.16
N PHE A 446 13.08 16.04 13.28
CA PHE A 446 11.74 15.47 13.40
C PHE A 446 11.10 15.91 14.72
N VAL A 447 9.81 16.27 14.68
CA VAL A 447 9.05 16.61 15.91
C VAL A 447 9.11 15.48 16.93
N SER A 448 8.99 14.23 16.47
CA SER A 448 9.08 13.02 17.30
C SER A 448 10.46 12.79 17.93
N TRP A 449 11.51 13.46 17.45
CA TRP A 449 12.88 13.34 17.97
C TRP A 449 13.31 14.51 18.85
N ARG A 450 12.52 15.58 18.98
CA ARG A 450 12.94 16.80 19.73
C ARG A 450 13.36 16.55 21.18
N ASN A 451 12.78 15.54 21.82
CA ASN A 451 13.08 15.16 23.21
C ASN A 451 14.11 14.02 23.33
N ASN A 452 14.63 13.53 22.21
CA ASN A 452 15.63 12.47 22.16
C ASN A 452 16.99 13.10 21.84
N THR A 453 17.98 12.89 22.71
CA THR A 453 19.35 13.38 22.51
C THR A 453 20.33 12.22 22.45
N GLY A 454 21.36 12.34 21.63
CA GLY A 454 22.39 11.30 21.45
C GLY A 454 21.95 10.18 20.52
N LEU A 455 20.97 10.43 19.64
CA LEU A 455 20.49 9.43 18.68
C LEU A 455 21.59 9.06 17.68
N CYS A 456 22.26 10.04 17.08
CA CYS A 456 23.37 9.80 16.17
C CYS A 456 24.49 8.98 16.84
N GLU A 457 24.88 9.38 18.06
CA GLU A 457 25.92 8.69 18.81
C GLU A 457 25.52 7.25 19.16
N GLY A 458 24.29 7.04 19.63
CA GLY A 458 23.77 5.73 20.01
C GLY A 458 23.68 4.76 18.83
N VAL A 459 23.14 5.21 17.70
CA VAL A 459 23.05 4.43 16.46
C VAL A 459 24.45 4.08 15.94
N ARG A 460 25.36 5.07 15.92
CA ARG A 460 26.75 4.86 15.48
C ARG A 460 27.53 3.93 16.41
N ALA A 461 27.29 4.01 17.72
CA ALA A 461 27.90 3.12 18.70
C ALA A 461 27.42 1.67 18.50
N HIS A 462 26.12 1.46 18.29
CA HIS A 462 25.57 0.15 17.97
C HIS A 462 26.16 -0.41 16.67
N TRP A 463 26.13 0.36 15.58
CA TRP A 463 26.67 -0.08 14.29
C TRP A 463 28.14 -0.48 14.39
N ARG A 464 28.97 0.33 15.08
CA ARG A 464 30.39 0.01 15.31
C ARG A 464 30.59 -1.25 16.14
N ALA A 465 29.75 -1.47 17.14
CA ALA A 465 29.87 -2.65 18.00
C ALA A 465 29.53 -3.94 17.26
N VAL A 466 28.64 -3.87 16.27
CA VAL A 466 28.08 -5.04 15.60
C VAL A 466 28.77 -5.34 14.26
N PHE A 467 29.17 -4.33 13.49
CA PHE A 467 29.63 -4.51 12.10
C PHE A 467 31.12 -4.16 11.86
N LYS A 468 31.80 -3.49 12.79
CA LYS A 468 33.19 -3.02 12.59
C LYS A 468 34.23 -4.16 12.57
N GLY A 469 33.87 -5.37 12.98
CA GLY A 469 34.74 -6.55 12.95
C GLY A 469 34.77 -7.29 11.59
N ASP A 470 33.83 -6.98 10.69
CA ASP A 470 33.62 -7.74 9.44
C ASP A 470 34.52 -7.27 8.29
N ASP A 471 35.29 -6.18 8.46
CA ASP A 471 36.21 -5.66 7.45
C ASP A 471 37.57 -6.42 7.41
N VAL A 472 37.72 -7.55 8.13
CA VAL A 472 39.02 -8.24 8.31
C VAL A 472 39.14 -9.60 7.58
N VAL A 473 38.14 -10.09 6.84
CA VAL A 473 38.27 -11.39 6.15
C VAL A 473 37.80 -11.35 4.69
N VAL A 474 38.58 -10.70 3.82
CA VAL A 474 38.84 -11.16 2.44
C VAL A 474 40.23 -10.68 2.05
N GLY A 475 41.24 -11.56 2.14
CA GLY A 475 42.61 -11.23 1.73
C GLY A 475 43.67 -12.07 2.44
N GLY A 476 43.70 -13.36 2.12
CA GLY A 476 44.77 -14.30 2.47
C GLY A 476 44.84 -15.39 1.41
#